data_AF-A0A1G0YVY7-F1
#
_entry.id   AF-A0A1G0YVY7-F1
#
_cell.length_a   1.000
_cell.length_b   1.000
_cell.length_c   1.000
_cell.angle_alpha   90.00
_cell.angle_beta   90.00
_cell.angle_gamma   90.00
#
_symmetry.space_group_name_H-M   'P 1'
#
loop_
_entity.id
_entity.type
_entity.pdbx_description
1 polymer ?
#
loop_
_entity_poly.entity_id
_entity_poly.type
_entity_poly.pdbx_seq_one_letter_code
_entity_poly.pdbx_strand_id
1 'polypeptide(L)'
;MKRKLTAVENIREYILNLLEDERIKAGNRLPSAREIALKKRVSFIKVQQAIDSLRSDGILETVPRQGTFVKASWNSQYLRNSIFISGFDNKNLFGLGKIIREELCELRINRSNIRGDFEIDVTLNMQSNHKEYMDLSGIFDELYPDKSIFYMKPFEYFRRENKLYAIPLIFSPRVICYNLDMLKNAGCEAPEKNWRGDDFISVVRKLKTKYKTENIYSYYPFMAPNMIMAYVFRAGGGFLNDEGRVLINSDKSRKGLLLYKSLLNELEYKSYTVSGYFNEGTLAFGFSPRQEFMPRADELKFNWGSVPLPRIEGGNKTTVQTTEGLCVRKSCTDLKLVRKVVKAMLGDRIQSCFARSRYGIPVRRDIAEKSMEGNEDARDRLFFDEIPNMSAAYSVESPEILYWLRKGLNNLLHKDDTEFDKALDELYIFFKNYIEIDKYGKENSKGSEKKDIL
;
A
#
# COMPACT_ATOMS: atom_id res chain seq x y z
N MET A 1 -24.08 -14.03 13.01
CA MET A 1 -24.04 -14.54 14.40
C MET A 1 -22.91 -13.82 15.12
N LYS A 2 -23.16 -13.04 16.17
CA LYS A 2 -22.07 -12.30 16.87
C LYS A 2 -21.26 -13.27 17.72
N ARG A 3 -19.92 -13.23 17.62
CA ARG A 3 -19.03 -13.96 18.54
C ARG A 3 -19.36 -13.61 19.97
N LYS A 4 -19.57 -14.62 20.83
CA LYS A 4 -19.68 -14.43 22.28
C LYS A 4 -18.27 -14.35 22.85
N LEU A 5 -17.73 -13.14 22.91
CA LEU A 5 -16.43 -12.88 23.55
C LEU A 5 -16.50 -13.30 25.02
N THR A 6 -15.41 -13.88 25.52
CA THR A 6 -15.24 -14.12 26.95
C THR A 6 -15.22 -12.81 27.72
N ALA A 7 -15.41 -12.86 29.05
CA ALA A 7 -15.31 -11.65 29.87
C ALA A 7 -13.95 -10.95 29.74
N VAL A 8 -12.86 -11.73 29.66
CA VAL A 8 -11.49 -11.22 29.50
C VAL A 8 -11.33 -10.51 28.15
N GLU A 9 -11.77 -11.15 27.05
CA GLU A 9 -11.71 -10.55 25.71
C GLU A 9 -12.54 -9.27 25.62
N ASN A 10 -13.74 -9.22 26.21
CA ASN A 10 -14.55 -7.99 26.24
C ASN A 10 -13.84 -6.84 26.98
N ILE A 11 -13.06 -7.13 28.02
CA ILE A 11 -12.27 -6.12 28.75
C ILE A 11 -11.07 -5.67 27.92
N ARG A 12 -10.38 -6.61 27.25
CA ARG A 12 -9.28 -6.30 26.31
C ARG A 12 -9.77 -5.37 25.20
N GLU A 13 -10.86 -5.75 24.54
CA GLU A 13 -11.53 -4.96 23.50
C GLU A 13 -11.91 -3.56 24.00
N TYR A 14 -12.46 -3.47 25.21
CA TYR A 14 -12.78 -2.17 25.80
C TYR A 14 -11.55 -1.28 25.97
N ILE A 15 -10.47 -1.80 26.54
CA ILE A 15 -9.24 -1.02 26.76
C ILE A 15 -8.63 -0.59 25.43
N LEU A 16 -8.50 -1.52 24.47
CA LEU A 16 -7.96 -1.21 23.14
C LEU A 16 -8.81 -0.17 22.41
N ASN A 17 -10.14 -0.23 22.54
CA ASN A 17 -11.02 0.77 21.95
C ASN A 17 -10.90 2.14 22.63
N LEU A 18 -10.57 2.23 23.94
CA LEU A 18 -10.26 3.51 24.56
C LEU A 18 -9.00 4.16 23.97
N LEU A 19 -8.00 3.34 23.62
CA LEU A 19 -6.75 3.80 23.00
C LEU A 19 -7.00 4.25 21.56
N GLU A 20 -7.67 3.42 20.77
CA GLU A 20 -7.98 3.70 19.36
C GLU A 20 -8.97 4.86 19.17
N ASP A 21 -9.86 5.10 20.15
CA ASP A 21 -10.75 6.26 20.17
C ASP A 21 -10.07 7.51 20.78
N GLU A 22 -8.77 7.44 21.07
CA GLU A 22 -7.98 8.51 21.71
C GLU A 22 -8.50 9.01 23.07
N ARG A 23 -9.35 8.22 23.74
CA ARG A 23 -9.89 8.55 25.07
C ARG A 23 -8.86 8.38 26.18
N ILE A 24 -7.82 7.60 25.92
CA ILE A 24 -6.62 7.45 26.76
C ILE A 24 -5.42 7.46 25.82
N LYS A 25 -4.39 8.24 26.14
CA LYS A 25 -3.19 8.38 25.32
C LYS A 25 -2.01 7.57 25.88
N ALA A 26 -0.97 7.42 25.06
CA ALA A 26 0.32 6.90 25.49
C ALA A 26 0.81 7.62 26.76
N GLY A 27 1.37 6.87 27.72
CA GLY A 27 1.83 7.37 29.01
C GLY A 27 0.72 7.69 30.03
N ASN A 28 -0.55 7.71 29.63
CA ASN A 28 -1.63 7.94 30.59
C ASN A 28 -1.87 6.72 31.47
N ARG A 29 -2.29 6.98 32.71
CA ARG A 29 -2.74 5.94 33.64
C ARG A 29 -4.09 5.39 33.20
N LEU A 30 -4.19 4.07 33.14
CA LEU A 30 -5.45 3.36 32.91
C LEU A 30 -6.36 3.49 34.15
N PRO A 31 -7.70 3.56 34.01
CA PRO A 31 -8.61 3.35 35.13
C PRO A 31 -8.22 2.09 35.92
N SER A 32 -8.32 2.15 37.24
CA SER A 32 -7.96 1.04 38.11
C SER A 32 -8.77 -0.21 37.78
N ALA A 33 -8.20 -1.38 38.05
CA ALA A 33 -8.88 -2.65 37.78
C ALA A 33 -10.24 -2.75 38.52
N ARG A 34 -10.38 -2.10 39.68
CA ARG A 34 -11.66 -2.00 40.43
C ARG A 34 -12.69 -1.13 39.70
N GLU A 35 -12.29 0.03 39.19
CA GLU A 35 -13.18 0.91 38.41
C GLU A 35 -13.67 0.23 37.12
N ILE A 36 -12.76 -0.47 36.42
CA ILE A 36 -13.12 -1.23 35.21
C ILE A 36 -14.07 -2.39 35.58
N ALA A 37 -13.79 -3.12 36.66
CA ALA A 37 -14.63 -4.23 37.12
C ALA A 37 -16.06 -3.78 37.43
N LEU A 38 -16.20 -2.66 38.17
CA LEU A 38 -17.49 -2.05 38.50
C LEU A 38 -18.22 -1.60 37.23
N LYS A 39 -17.55 -0.86 36.35
CA LYS A 39 -18.13 -0.32 35.12
C LYS A 39 -18.60 -1.41 34.16
N LYS A 40 -17.85 -2.51 34.05
CA LYS A 40 -18.16 -3.62 33.15
C LYS A 40 -19.00 -4.73 33.79
N ARG A 41 -19.28 -4.64 35.09
CA ARG A 41 -20.02 -5.66 35.86
C ARG A 41 -19.38 -7.05 35.71
N VAL A 42 -18.06 -7.11 35.85
CA VAL A 42 -17.24 -8.32 35.75
C VAL A 42 -16.35 -8.46 36.98
N SER A 43 -15.88 -9.67 37.29
CA SER A 43 -15.03 -9.85 38.47
C SER A 43 -13.67 -9.15 38.31
N PHE A 44 -13.14 -8.67 39.43
CA PHE A 44 -11.81 -8.04 39.49
C PHE A 44 -10.72 -8.92 38.86
N ILE A 45 -10.77 -10.24 39.11
CA ILE A 45 -9.82 -11.22 38.55
C ILE A 45 -9.86 -11.21 37.02
N LYS A 46 -11.03 -11.10 36.39
CA LYS A 46 -11.14 -11.05 34.92
C LYS A 46 -10.53 -9.78 34.34
N VAL A 47 -10.63 -8.66 35.06
CA VAL A 47 -9.95 -7.42 34.67
C VAL A 47 -8.44 -7.55 34.79
N GLN A 48 -7.96 -8.14 35.88
CA GLN A 48 -6.53 -8.36 36.07
C GLN A 48 -5.95 -9.26 34.98
N GLN A 49 -6.64 -10.35 34.64
CA GLN A 49 -6.28 -11.23 33.52
C GLN A 49 -6.20 -10.48 32.18
N ALA A 50 -7.15 -9.59 31.92
CA ALA A 50 -7.13 -8.78 30.69
C ALA A 50 -5.97 -7.79 30.67
N ILE A 51 -5.68 -7.12 31.80
CA ILE A 51 -4.54 -6.21 31.94
C ILE A 51 -3.22 -6.96 31.75
N ASP A 52 -3.03 -8.10 32.43
CA ASP A 52 -1.81 -8.89 32.34
C ASP A 52 -1.58 -9.40 30.91
N SER A 53 -2.65 -9.81 30.23
CA SER A 53 -2.58 -10.20 28.83
C SER A 53 -2.20 -9.03 27.91
N LEU A 54 -2.74 -7.82 28.11
CA LEU A 54 -2.33 -6.63 27.36
C LEU A 54 -0.91 -6.15 27.70
N ARG A 55 -0.41 -6.47 28.88
CA ARG A 55 1.01 -6.26 29.23
C ARG A 55 1.91 -7.22 28.47
N SER A 56 1.53 -8.49 28.37
CA SER A 56 2.23 -9.48 27.55
C SER A 56 2.28 -9.08 26.07
N ASP A 57 1.23 -8.43 25.57
CA ASP A 57 1.18 -7.87 24.21
C ASP A 57 1.98 -6.55 24.06
N GLY A 58 2.61 -6.06 25.12
CA GLY A 58 3.38 -4.82 25.10
C GLY A 58 2.56 -3.52 25.00
N ILE A 59 1.23 -3.60 25.21
CA ILE A 59 0.31 -2.45 25.17
C ILE A 59 0.36 -1.66 26.48
N LEU A 60 0.43 -2.37 27.60
CA LEU A 60 0.39 -1.79 28.95
C LEU A 60 1.66 -2.09 29.74
N GLU A 61 1.92 -1.27 30.75
CA GLU A 61 2.92 -1.53 31.78
C GLU A 61 2.33 -1.26 33.17
N THR A 62 2.77 -2.01 34.18
CA THR A 62 2.35 -1.78 35.57
C THR A 62 3.54 -1.38 36.40
N VAL A 63 3.44 -0.23 37.04
CA VAL A 63 4.42 0.29 37.97
C VAL A 63 3.93 0.00 39.40
N PRO A 64 4.72 -0.72 40.22
CA PRO A 64 4.32 -1.07 41.58
C PRO A 64 3.87 0.15 42.38
N ARG A 65 2.71 0.04 43.04
CA ARG A 65 2.06 1.10 43.85
C ARG A 65 1.63 2.37 43.09
N GLN A 66 1.97 2.52 41.81
CA GLN A 66 1.61 3.70 41.02
C GLN A 66 0.46 3.43 40.03
N GLY A 67 0.30 2.18 39.58
CA GLY A 67 -0.83 1.76 38.74
C GLY A 67 -0.40 1.15 37.41
N THR A 68 -1.34 1.08 36.47
CA THR A 68 -1.11 0.57 35.11
C THR A 68 -1.18 1.72 34.12
N PHE A 69 -0.23 1.78 33.20
CA PHE A 69 -0.04 2.85 32.24
C PHE A 69 0.01 2.28 30.82
N VAL A 70 -0.32 3.12 29.84
CA VAL A 70 -0.21 2.79 28.42
C VAL A 70 1.23 2.99 27.97
N LYS A 71 1.86 1.98 27.38
CA LYS A 71 3.24 2.10 26.88
C LYS A 71 3.31 3.08 25.72
N ALA A 72 4.41 3.83 25.62
CA ALA A 72 4.62 4.75 24.49
C ALA A 72 4.57 4.05 23.13
N SER A 73 5.04 2.79 23.06
CA SER A 73 5.08 1.97 21.86
C SER A 73 3.82 1.16 21.58
N TRP A 74 2.72 1.37 22.32
CA TRP A 74 1.51 0.52 22.24
C TRP A 74 0.97 0.36 20.81
N ASN A 75 1.11 1.40 19.98
CA ASN A 75 0.62 1.42 18.61
C ASN A 75 1.53 0.68 17.61
N SER A 76 2.72 0.25 18.00
CA SER A 76 3.67 -0.52 17.18
C SER A 76 3.78 -1.97 17.63
N GLN A 77 2.77 -2.48 18.33
CA GLN A 77 2.73 -3.85 18.83
C GLN A 77 2.02 -4.79 17.86
N TYR A 78 1.94 -6.06 18.25
CA TYR A 78 1.29 -7.13 17.51
C TYR A 78 0.20 -7.78 18.38
N LEU A 79 -0.98 -8.02 17.79
CA LEU A 79 -2.08 -8.74 18.44
C LEU A 79 -2.43 -10.01 17.67
N ARG A 80 -2.60 -11.11 18.41
CA ARG A 80 -3.13 -12.36 17.86
C ARG A 80 -4.64 -12.25 17.62
N ASN A 81 -5.15 -13.05 16.69
CA ASN A 81 -6.55 -13.12 16.28
C ASN A 81 -7.13 -11.74 15.89
N SER A 82 -6.30 -10.92 15.23
CA SER A 82 -6.68 -9.60 14.75
C SER A 82 -6.24 -9.38 13.30
N ILE A 83 -6.87 -8.40 12.66
CA ILE A 83 -6.54 -7.92 11.34
C ILE A 83 -6.15 -6.45 11.38
N PHE A 84 -5.00 -6.13 10.81
CA PHE A 84 -4.56 -4.77 10.51
C PHE A 84 -4.88 -4.41 9.06
N ILE A 85 -5.29 -3.17 8.79
CA ILE A 85 -5.57 -2.68 7.44
C ILE A 85 -4.77 -1.38 7.24
N SER A 86 -3.78 -1.44 6.36
CA SER A 86 -2.84 -0.36 6.06
C SER A 86 -3.50 0.77 5.28
N GLY A 87 -3.13 2.02 5.55
CA GLY A 87 -3.44 3.16 4.65
C GLY A 87 -4.78 3.87 4.84
N PHE A 88 -5.55 3.62 5.93
CA PHE A 88 -6.87 4.25 6.11
C PHE A 88 -7.06 4.93 7.46
N ASP A 89 -7.60 6.15 7.39
CA ASP A 89 -8.30 6.76 8.52
C ASP A 89 -9.58 5.94 8.77
N ASN A 90 -9.60 5.29 9.93
CA ASN A 90 -10.58 4.30 10.29
C ASN A 90 -11.94 4.96 10.54
N LYS A 91 -12.94 4.62 9.71
CA LYS A 91 -14.29 4.36 10.22
C LYS A 91 -15.16 3.49 9.32
N ASN A 92 -15.03 3.54 8.00
CA ASN A 92 -15.91 2.74 7.15
C ASN A 92 -15.34 2.56 5.73
N LEU A 93 -14.44 1.58 5.54
CA LEU A 93 -13.85 1.10 4.26
C LEU A 93 -14.92 0.72 3.20
N PHE A 94 -15.74 1.68 2.80
CA PHE A 94 -16.91 1.52 1.93
C PHE A 94 -17.80 0.32 2.29
N GLY A 95 -17.91 0.02 3.59
CA GLY A 95 -18.69 -1.10 4.13
C GLY A 95 -17.88 -2.39 4.43
N LEU A 96 -16.62 -2.51 4.02
CA LEU A 96 -15.78 -3.69 4.26
C LEU A 96 -15.68 -4.03 5.74
N GLY A 97 -15.43 -3.04 6.60
CA GLY A 97 -15.32 -3.27 8.05
C GLY A 97 -16.59 -3.86 8.67
N LYS A 98 -17.77 -3.52 8.12
CA LYS A 98 -19.05 -4.13 8.53
C LYS A 98 -19.10 -5.60 8.10
N ILE A 99 -18.73 -5.89 6.85
CA ILE A 99 -18.72 -7.26 6.31
C ILE A 99 -17.74 -8.15 7.08
N ILE A 100 -16.52 -7.67 7.36
CA ILE A 100 -15.53 -8.38 8.17
C ILE A 100 -16.10 -8.69 9.55
N ARG A 101 -16.74 -7.73 10.23
CA ARG A 101 -17.36 -7.98 11.55
C ARG A 101 -18.48 -9.02 11.51
N GLU A 102 -19.18 -9.16 10.39
CA GLU A 102 -20.28 -10.11 10.21
C GLU A 102 -19.79 -11.52 9.85
N GLU A 103 -18.85 -11.65 8.92
CA GLU A 103 -18.35 -12.93 8.39
C GLU A 103 -17.15 -13.48 9.16
N LEU A 104 -16.31 -12.59 9.68
CA LEU A 104 -15.07 -12.87 10.40
C LEU A 104 -15.18 -12.32 11.83
N CYS A 105 -16.29 -12.58 12.51
CA CYS A 105 -16.55 -12.11 13.88
C CYS A 105 -15.53 -12.58 14.93
N GLU A 106 -14.64 -13.52 14.56
CA GLU A 106 -13.52 -14.00 15.35
C GLU A 106 -12.29 -13.09 15.30
N LEU A 107 -12.23 -12.17 14.32
CA LEU A 107 -11.14 -11.23 14.21
C LEU A 107 -11.49 -9.89 14.86
N ARG A 108 -10.56 -9.40 15.70
CA ARG A 108 -10.51 -7.98 16.02
C ARG A 108 -10.03 -7.20 14.80
N ILE A 109 -10.69 -6.10 14.46
CA ILE A 109 -10.16 -5.13 13.50
C ILE A 109 -9.36 -4.10 14.28
N ASN A 110 -8.06 -3.98 14.01
CA ASN A 110 -7.20 -2.99 14.63
C ASN A 110 -7.40 -1.66 13.92
N ARG A 111 -7.77 -0.61 14.67
CA ARG A 111 -7.98 0.74 14.12
C ARG A 111 -6.78 1.68 14.28
N SER A 112 -5.72 1.15 14.87
CA SER A 112 -4.43 1.79 15.08
C SER A 112 -3.36 1.04 14.29
N ASN A 113 -2.10 1.46 14.42
CA ASN A 113 -0.95 0.84 13.75
C ASN A 113 -0.54 -0.54 14.33
N ILE A 114 -1.31 -1.09 15.26
CA ILE A 114 -1.06 -2.41 15.83
C ILE A 114 -1.24 -3.46 14.73
N ARG A 115 -0.18 -4.22 14.47
CA ARG A 115 -0.18 -5.34 13.51
C ARG A 115 -0.97 -6.53 14.05
N GLY A 116 -1.39 -7.41 13.15
CA GLY A 116 -2.21 -8.58 13.48
C GLY A 116 -1.68 -9.85 12.84
N ASP A 117 -2.27 -11.00 13.19
CA ASP A 117 -2.08 -12.25 12.45
C ASP A 117 -2.38 -12.09 10.96
N PHE A 118 -3.38 -11.25 10.67
CA PHE A 118 -3.82 -10.91 9.32
C PHE A 118 -3.50 -9.44 9.04
N GLU A 119 -3.05 -9.16 7.83
CA GLU A 119 -2.77 -7.79 7.40
C GLU A 119 -3.35 -7.60 6.00
N ILE A 120 -4.08 -6.52 5.77
CA ILE A 120 -4.30 -5.98 4.42
C ILE A 120 -3.27 -4.88 4.25
N ASP A 121 -2.26 -5.10 3.42
CA ASP A 121 -1.18 -4.14 3.20
C ASP A 121 -1.01 -3.81 1.72
N VAL A 122 -0.21 -2.79 1.46
CA VAL A 122 0.03 -2.24 0.12
C VAL A 122 1.26 -2.84 -0.53
N THR A 123 1.30 -2.80 -1.87
CA THR A 123 2.35 -3.39 -2.74
C THR A 123 3.77 -3.41 -2.14
N LEU A 124 4.33 -2.24 -1.82
CA LEU A 124 5.72 -2.14 -1.37
C LEU A 124 5.93 -2.70 0.04
N ASN A 125 4.96 -2.57 0.94
CA ASN A 125 5.05 -3.17 2.27
C ASN A 125 4.96 -4.69 2.19
N MET A 126 4.04 -5.23 1.38
CA MET A 126 3.95 -6.67 1.17
C MET A 126 5.25 -7.23 0.59
N GLN A 127 5.80 -6.60 -0.44
CA GLN A 127 7.04 -7.02 -1.09
C GLN A 127 8.24 -6.94 -0.15
N SER A 128 8.43 -5.81 0.54
CA SER A 128 9.58 -5.63 1.44
C SER A 128 9.52 -6.52 2.69
N ASN A 129 8.32 -6.82 3.20
CA ASN A 129 8.14 -7.63 4.42
C ASN A 129 7.77 -9.09 4.14
N HIS A 130 7.90 -9.56 2.89
CA HIS A 130 7.47 -10.90 2.47
C HIS A 130 8.01 -12.04 3.36
N LYS A 131 9.20 -11.85 3.95
CA LYS A 131 9.84 -12.82 4.85
C LYS A 131 9.06 -13.06 6.15
N GLU A 132 8.19 -12.14 6.55
CA GLU A 132 7.37 -12.24 7.76
C GLU A 132 6.08 -13.04 7.55
N TYR A 133 5.71 -13.28 6.28
CA TYR A 133 4.44 -13.88 5.91
C TYR A 133 4.57 -15.37 5.54
N MET A 134 3.54 -16.16 5.86
CA MET A 134 3.50 -17.58 5.51
C MET A 134 3.19 -17.79 4.02
N ASP A 135 3.52 -18.97 3.51
CA ASP A 135 3.13 -19.39 2.17
C ASP A 135 1.65 -19.76 2.13
N LEU A 136 0.88 -19.02 1.34
CA LEU A 136 -0.55 -19.19 1.14
C LEU A 136 -0.88 -20.02 -0.12
N SER A 137 0.12 -20.50 -0.87
CA SER A 137 -0.10 -21.21 -2.14
C SER A 137 -1.02 -22.41 -1.96
N GLY A 138 -0.69 -23.30 -1.01
CA GLY A 138 -1.49 -24.50 -0.75
C GLY A 138 -2.93 -24.19 -0.34
N ILE A 139 -3.14 -23.18 0.50
CA ILE A 139 -4.49 -22.74 0.92
C ILE A 139 -5.25 -22.12 -0.25
N PHE A 140 -4.58 -21.31 -1.07
CA PHE A 140 -5.20 -20.69 -2.24
C PHE A 140 -5.59 -21.73 -3.29
N ASP A 141 -4.75 -22.74 -3.52
CA ASP A 141 -4.99 -23.84 -4.46
C ASP A 141 -6.09 -24.79 -3.96
N GLU A 142 -6.11 -25.09 -2.65
CA GLU A 142 -7.18 -25.86 -2.00
C GLU A 142 -8.55 -25.17 -2.15
N LEU A 143 -8.62 -23.87 -1.83
CA LEU A 143 -9.89 -23.14 -1.80
C LEU A 143 -10.39 -22.75 -3.19
N TYR A 144 -9.48 -22.55 -4.14
CA TYR A 144 -9.79 -22.05 -5.47
C TYR A 144 -8.99 -22.82 -6.53
N PRO A 145 -9.39 -24.06 -6.87
CA PRO A 145 -8.69 -24.84 -7.89
C PRO A 145 -8.84 -24.23 -9.30
N ASP A 146 -9.98 -23.60 -9.58
CA ASP A 146 -10.17 -22.81 -10.80
C ASP A 146 -9.64 -21.40 -10.60
N LYS A 147 -8.48 -21.12 -11.23
CA LYS A 147 -7.84 -19.80 -11.20
C LYS A 147 -8.37 -18.84 -12.26
N SER A 148 -9.18 -19.32 -13.21
CA SER A 148 -9.65 -18.50 -14.33
C SER A 148 -10.57 -17.38 -13.86
N ILE A 149 -11.23 -17.52 -12.71
CA ILE A 149 -12.06 -16.47 -12.12
C ILE A 149 -11.26 -15.28 -11.56
N PHE A 150 -9.92 -15.32 -11.60
CA PHE A 150 -9.05 -14.26 -11.08
C PHE A 150 -8.21 -13.60 -12.17
N TYR A 151 -7.89 -12.33 -11.98
CA TYR A 151 -6.73 -11.72 -12.64
C TYR A 151 -5.45 -12.28 -12.01
N MET A 152 -4.77 -13.19 -12.72
CA MET A 152 -3.59 -13.87 -12.19
C MET A 152 -2.32 -13.01 -12.20
N LYS A 153 -2.22 -12.02 -13.09
CA LYS A 153 -1.03 -11.16 -13.19
C LYS A 153 -0.66 -10.47 -11.86
N PRO A 154 -1.61 -9.88 -11.11
CA PRO A 154 -1.36 -9.40 -9.75
C PRO A 154 -0.71 -10.43 -8.81
N PHE A 155 -1.09 -11.71 -8.86
CA PHE A 155 -0.54 -12.74 -7.96
C PHE A 155 0.95 -13.00 -8.22
N GLU A 156 1.41 -12.86 -9.46
CA GLU A 156 2.81 -13.09 -9.84
C GLU A 156 3.76 -12.18 -9.05
N TYR A 157 3.36 -10.92 -8.82
CA TYR A 157 4.16 -9.94 -8.07
C TYR A 157 4.27 -10.23 -6.57
N PHE A 158 3.44 -11.15 -6.06
CA PHE A 158 3.44 -11.59 -4.66
C PHE A 158 3.88 -13.04 -4.49
N ARG A 159 4.64 -13.54 -5.47
CA ARG A 159 5.35 -14.82 -5.38
C ARG A 159 6.85 -14.63 -5.25
N ARG A 160 7.47 -15.46 -4.40
CA ARG A 160 8.92 -15.62 -4.25
C ARG A 160 9.24 -17.09 -4.05
N GLU A 161 10.16 -17.64 -4.83
CA GLU A 161 10.53 -19.07 -4.76
C GLU A 161 9.29 -20.00 -4.82
N ASN A 162 8.35 -19.69 -5.72
CA ASN A 162 7.02 -20.31 -5.85
C ASN A 162 6.05 -20.14 -4.66
N LYS A 163 6.45 -19.52 -3.55
CA LYS A 163 5.59 -19.25 -2.39
C LYS A 163 4.76 -17.98 -2.61
N LEU A 164 3.47 -18.05 -2.32
CA LEU A 164 2.53 -16.92 -2.40
C LEU A 164 2.45 -16.28 -1.00
N TYR A 165 3.17 -15.20 -0.77
CA TYR A 165 3.24 -14.58 0.56
C TYR A 165 2.13 -13.53 0.79
N ALA A 166 1.42 -13.15 -0.26
CA ALA A 166 0.24 -12.29 -0.16
C ALA A 166 -0.78 -12.67 -1.25
N ILE A 167 -2.08 -12.55 -0.91
CA ILE A 167 -3.18 -12.74 -1.85
C ILE A 167 -3.73 -11.36 -2.23
N PRO A 168 -3.59 -10.89 -3.49
CA PRO A 168 -4.22 -9.66 -3.93
C PRO A 168 -5.73 -9.69 -3.66
N LEU A 169 -6.28 -8.61 -3.12
CA LEU A 169 -7.73 -8.46 -2.94
C LEU A 169 -8.31 -7.50 -3.97
N ILE A 170 -7.58 -6.41 -4.20
CA ILE A 170 -7.83 -5.43 -5.24
C ILE A 170 -6.50 -4.99 -5.86
N PHE A 171 -6.56 -4.48 -7.06
CA PHE A 171 -5.43 -3.82 -7.70
C PHE A 171 -5.92 -2.67 -8.59
N SER A 172 -5.03 -1.78 -9.01
CA SER A 172 -5.32 -0.88 -10.13
C SER A 172 -4.04 -0.37 -10.78
N PRO A 173 -4.04 -0.10 -12.09
CA PRO A 173 -3.03 0.74 -12.70
C PRO A 173 -3.15 2.18 -12.18
N ARG A 174 -2.04 2.92 -12.22
CA ARG A 174 -2.07 4.38 -12.04
C ARG A 174 -2.19 5.10 -13.36
N VAL A 175 -3.03 6.13 -13.38
CA VAL A 175 -3.27 7.01 -14.53
C VAL A 175 -3.04 8.47 -14.12
N ILE A 176 -3.11 9.38 -15.08
CA ILE A 176 -3.12 10.82 -14.82
C ILE A 176 -4.56 11.32 -14.95
N CYS A 177 -5.13 11.80 -13.85
CA CYS A 177 -6.37 12.57 -13.85
C CYS A 177 -6.04 14.05 -14.08
N TYR A 178 -6.94 14.79 -14.74
CA TYR A 178 -6.76 16.21 -14.98
C TYR A 178 -8.03 17.01 -14.71
N ASN A 179 -7.87 18.23 -14.20
CA ASN A 179 -8.95 19.19 -13.98
C ASN A 179 -9.11 20.04 -15.25
N LEU A 180 -10.19 19.77 -15.99
CA LEU A 180 -10.45 20.41 -17.28
C LEU A 180 -10.73 21.92 -17.14
N ASP A 181 -11.32 22.34 -16.02
CA ASP A 181 -11.61 23.75 -15.78
C ASP A 181 -10.31 24.53 -15.59
N MET A 182 -9.34 23.96 -14.86
CA MET A 182 -8.02 24.57 -14.69
C MET A 182 -7.23 24.62 -16.00
N LEU A 183 -7.28 23.56 -16.81
CA LEU A 183 -6.65 23.55 -18.13
C LEU A 183 -7.21 24.64 -19.04
N LYS A 184 -8.55 24.72 -19.15
CA LYS A 184 -9.22 25.74 -19.98
C LYS A 184 -8.87 27.16 -19.55
N ASN A 185 -8.86 27.45 -18.24
CA ASN A 185 -8.51 28.77 -17.72
C ASN A 185 -7.04 29.17 -18.02
N ALA A 186 -6.15 28.19 -18.18
CA ALA A 186 -4.78 28.40 -18.64
C ALA A 186 -4.60 28.34 -20.17
N GLY A 187 -5.69 28.28 -20.95
CA GLY A 187 -5.64 28.17 -22.40
C GLY A 187 -5.05 26.85 -22.89
N CYS A 188 -5.18 25.79 -22.11
CA CYS A 188 -4.76 24.43 -22.45
C CYS A 188 -5.96 23.58 -22.87
N GLU A 189 -5.74 22.73 -23.86
CA GLU A 189 -6.70 21.70 -24.25
C GLU A 189 -6.62 20.49 -23.32
N ALA A 190 -7.63 19.62 -23.39
CA ALA A 190 -7.59 18.34 -22.70
C ALA A 190 -6.49 17.45 -23.31
N PRO A 191 -5.66 16.76 -22.51
CA PRO A 191 -4.67 15.84 -23.05
C PRO A 191 -5.33 14.66 -23.78
N GLU A 192 -4.71 14.22 -24.87
CA GLU A 192 -5.11 13.00 -25.56
C GLU A 192 -4.47 11.75 -24.92
N LYS A 193 -5.07 10.58 -25.12
CA LYS A 193 -4.54 9.31 -24.56
C LYS A 193 -3.11 8.98 -25.00
N ASN A 194 -2.66 9.55 -26.11
CA ASN A 194 -1.42 9.21 -26.80
C ASN A 194 -0.35 10.33 -26.68
N TRP A 195 -0.58 11.33 -25.81
CA TRP A 195 0.34 12.44 -25.53
C TRP A 195 1.75 12.01 -25.11
N ARG A 196 2.74 12.86 -25.39
CA ARG A 196 4.17 12.65 -25.11
C ARG A 196 4.61 13.40 -23.85
N GLY A 197 5.75 13.00 -23.29
CA GLY A 197 6.35 13.70 -22.15
C GLY A 197 6.58 15.19 -22.39
N ASP A 198 7.01 15.56 -23.59
CA ASP A 198 7.26 16.96 -23.97
C ASP A 198 5.97 17.79 -24.02
N ASP A 199 4.86 17.17 -24.46
CA ASP A 199 3.54 17.80 -24.45
C ASP A 199 3.13 18.11 -23.00
N PHE A 200 3.37 17.17 -22.09
CA PHE A 200 3.04 17.34 -20.68
C PHE A 200 3.83 18.50 -20.04
N ILE A 201 5.15 18.57 -20.27
CA ILE A 201 5.99 19.68 -19.79
C ILE A 201 5.53 21.02 -20.36
N SER A 202 5.12 21.05 -21.63
CA SER A 202 4.61 22.26 -22.28
C SER A 202 3.30 22.74 -21.65
N VAL A 203 2.39 21.82 -21.28
CA VAL A 203 1.17 22.15 -20.54
C VAL A 203 1.48 22.66 -19.13
N VAL A 204 2.44 22.04 -18.42
CA VAL A 204 2.89 22.50 -17.11
C VAL A 204 3.39 23.94 -17.15
N ARG A 205 4.21 24.30 -18.14
CA ARG A 205 4.70 25.68 -18.34
C ARG A 205 3.57 26.69 -18.49
N LYS A 206 2.54 26.35 -19.27
CA LYS A 206 1.35 27.22 -19.44
C LYS A 206 0.60 27.36 -18.12
N LEU A 207 0.39 26.27 -17.38
CA LEU A 207 -0.31 26.29 -16.10
C LEU A 207 0.41 27.16 -15.05
N LYS A 208 1.75 27.18 -15.02
CA LYS A 208 2.54 28.05 -14.13
C LYS A 208 2.24 29.55 -14.30
N THR A 209 1.73 29.96 -15.45
CA THR A 209 1.34 31.36 -15.67
C THR A 209 0.05 31.77 -14.96
N LYS A 210 -0.74 30.78 -14.48
CA LYS A 210 -2.05 30.98 -13.84
C LYS A 210 -2.12 30.45 -12.41
N TYR A 211 -1.35 29.41 -12.10
CA TYR A 211 -1.43 28.68 -10.85
C TYR A 211 -0.06 28.58 -10.19
N LYS A 212 -0.07 28.50 -8.87
CA LYS A 212 1.13 28.14 -8.10
C LYS A 212 1.54 26.71 -8.44
N THR A 213 2.83 26.42 -8.36
CA THR A 213 3.35 25.12 -8.80
C THR A 213 2.79 23.97 -7.99
N GLU A 214 2.55 24.14 -6.68
CA GLU A 214 1.93 23.13 -5.81
C GLU A 214 0.50 22.74 -6.22
N ASN A 215 -0.16 23.59 -7.03
CA ASN A 215 -1.49 23.36 -7.58
C ASN A 215 -1.49 22.70 -8.97
N ILE A 216 -0.32 22.33 -9.53
CA ILE A 216 -0.24 21.82 -10.91
C ILE A 216 -0.25 20.29 -10.95
N TYR A 217 0.60 19.62 -10.19
CA TYR A 217 0.74 18.16 -10.26
C TYR A 217 0.93 17.54 -8.87
N SER A 218 0.20 16.47 -8.58
CA SER A 218 0.30 15.77 -7.29
C SER A 218 1.73 15.26 -7.02
N TYR A 219 2.29 15.62 -5.86
CA TYR A 219 3.59 15.12 -5.44
C TYR A 219 3.63 14.79 -3.94
N TYR A 220 4.08 13.57 -3.66
CA TYR A 220 4.20 13.00 -2.31
C TYR A 220 5.57 12.35 -2.16
N PRO A 221 6.60 13.09 -1.67
CA PRO A 221 7.97 12.58 -1.54
C PRO A 221 8.07 11.29 -0.71
N PHE A 222 7.15 11.08 0.23
CA PHE A 222 7.11 9.86 1.04
C PHE A 222 6.65 8.62 0.25
N MET A 223 5.92 8.81 -0.85
CA MET A 223 5.48 7.76 -1.80
C MET A 223 6.37 7.67 -3.05
N ALA A 224 7.51 8.37 -3.04
CA ALA A 224 8.36 8.60 -4.20
C ALA A 224 8.66 7.36 -5.08
N PRO A 225 8.95 6.16 -4.54
CA PRO A 225 9.22 5.00 -5.39
C PRO A 225 8.07 4.70 -6.36
N ASN A 226 6.81 4.86 -5.94
CA ASN A 226 5.66 4.59 -6.81
C ASN A 226 5.59 5.58 -7.98
N MET A 227 5.83 6.86 -7.73
CA MET A 227 5.76 7.91 -8.76
C MET A 227 6.96 7.81 -9.71
N ILE A 228 8.16 7.70 -9.16
CA ILE A 228 9.41 7.70 -9.93
C ILE A 228 9.50 6.44 -10.79
N MET A 229 9.21 5.28 -10.22
CA MET A 229 9.30 4.01 -10.95
C MET A 229 8.26 3.90 -12.06
N ALA A 230 7.16 4.68 -12.01
CA ALA A 230 6.21 4.73 -13.11
C ALA A 230 6.86 5.28 -14.39
N TYR A 231 7.68 6.32 -14.28
CA TYR A 231 8.43 6.87 -15.42
C TYR A 231 9.60 5.98 -15.84
N VAL A 232 10.27 5.34 -14.87
CA VAL A 232 11.34 4.34 -15.15
C VAL A 232 10.79 3.15 -15.94
N PHE A 233 9.69 2.55 -15.49
CA PHE A 233 9.04 1.43 -16.19
C PHE A 233 8.46 1.87 -17.53
N ARG A 234 7.91 3.09 -17.61
CA ARG A 234 7.43 3.67 -18.88
C ARG A 234 8.56 3.83 -19.89
N ALA A 235 9.79 4.11 -19.46
CA ALA A 235 10.98 4.12 -20.32
C ALA A 235 11.53 2.73 -20.63
N GLY A 236 10.96 1.66 -20.06
CA GLY A 236 11.42 0.29 -20.18
C GLY A 236 12.61 -0.06 -19.30
N GLY A 237 12.90 0.77 -18.29
CA GLY A 237 13.93 0.53 -17.28
C GLY A 237 13.40 -0.25 -16.09
N GLY A 238 14.21 -0.34 -15.03
CA GLY A 238 13.86 -1.01 -13.78
C GLY A 238 14.88 -0.75 -12.67
N PHE A 239 14.60 -1.27 -11.48
CA PHE A 239 15.52 -1.18 -10.35
C PHE A 239 16.43 -2.42 -10.27
N LEU A 240 15.83 -3.61 -10.30
CA LEU A 240 16.50 -4.90 -10.18
C LEU A 240 15.75 -5.91 -11.05
N ASN A 241 16.47 -6.74 -11.81
CA ASN A 241 15.87 -7.83 -12.59
C ASN A 241 15.80 -9.14 -11.79
N ASP A 242 15.21 -10.18 -12.40
CA ASP A 242 14.98 -11.47 -11.75
C ASP A 242 16.29 -12.22 -11.41
N GLU A 243 17.40 -11.96 -12.12
CA GLU A 243 18.73 -12.50 -11.80
C GLU A 243 19.44 -11.74 -10.66
N GLY A 244 18.84 -10.65 -10.17
CA GLY A 244 19.41 -9.79 -9.13
C GLY A 244 20.51 -8.86 -9.64
N ARG A 245 20.49 -8.50 -10.93
CA ARG A 245 21.32 -7.44 -11.52
C ARG A 245 20.64 -6.09 -11.34
N VAL A 246 21.35 -5.13 -10.75
CA VAL A 246 20.88 -3.75 -10.57
C VAL A 246 20.80 -3.05 -11.92
N LEU A 247 19.67 -2.41 -12.19
CA LEU A 247 19.35 -1.75 -13.46
C LEU A 247 19.14 -0.23 -13.32
N ILE A 248 19.28 0.34 -12.11
CA ILE A 248 18.86 1.71 -11.84
C ILE A 248 19.60 2.76 -12.69
N ASN A 249 20.85 2.51 -13.08
CA ASN A 249 21.63 3.37 -13.98
C ASN A 249 21.65 2.93 -15.45
N SER A 250 20.82 1.95 -15.84
CA SER A 250 20.70 1.59 -17.27
C SER A 250 20.18 2.77 -18.09
N ASP A 251 20.50 2.84 -19.39
CA ASP A 251 20.05 3.92 -20.28
C ASP A 251 18.53 4.15 -20.21
N LYS A 252 17.76 3.04 -20.15
CA LYS A 252 16.30 3.09 -20.03
C LYS A 252 15.86 3.64 -18.67
N SER A 253 16.47 3.21 -17.57
CA SER A 253 16.15 3.73 -16.23
C SER A 253 16.51 5.20 -16.11
N ARG A 254 17.70 5.59 -16.58
CA ARG A 254 18.16 6.97 -16.64
C ARG A 254 17.20 7.85 -17.42
N LYS A 255 16.72 7.39 -18.58
CA LYS A 255 15.73 8.13 -19.40
C LYS A 255 14.44 8.42 -18.63
N GLY A 256 13.90 7.43 -17.92
CA GLY A 256 12.70 7.62 -17.10
C GLY A 256 12.92 8.55 -15.91
N LEU A 257 14.07 8.42 -15.23
CA LEU A 257 14.46 9.31 -14.13
C LEU A 257 14.59 10.76 -14.60
N LEU A 258 15.23 11.00 -15.74
CA LEU A 258 15.42 12.33 -16.30
C LEU A 258 14.09 12.99 -16.68
N LEU A 259 13.14 12.25 -17.27
CA LEU A 259 11.82 12.84 -17.58
C LEU A 259 11.09 13.29 -16.31
N TYR A 260 11.09 12.45 -15.27
CA TYR A 260 10.47 12.83 -14.00
C TYR A 260 11.22 13.97 -13.32
N LYS A 261 12.55 13.99 -13.38
CA LYS A 261 13.36 15.12 -12.92
C LYS A 261 13.04 16.40 -13.66
N SER A 262 12.90 16.38 -14.99
CA SER A 262 12.52 17.55 -15.78
C SER A 262 11.16 18.10 -15.36
N LEU A 263 10.19 17.23 -15.04
CA LEU A 263 8.90 17.63 -14.48
C LEU A 263 9.06 18.32 -13.12
N LEU A 264 9.84 17.74 -12.21
CA LEU A 264 10.08 18.34 -10.88
C LEU A 264 10.83 19.67 -10.97
N ASN A 265 11.84 19.77 -11.84
CA ASN A 265 12.58 21.01 -12.10
C ASN A 265 11.65 22.09 -12.65
N GLU A 266 10.79 21.75 -13.61
CA GLU A 266 9.82 22.68 -14.18
C GLU A 266 8.81 23.15 -13.12
N LEU A 267 8.38 22.27 -12.22
CA LEU A 267 7.49 22.60 -11.10
C LEU A 267 8.21 23.27 -9.92
N GLU A 268 9.54 23.36 -9.95
CA GLU A 268 10.38 23.86 -8.86
C GLU A 268 10.15 23.10 -7.54
N TYR A 269 9.73 21.83 -7.63
CA TYR A 269 9.45 20.99 -6.47
C TYR A 269 10.72 20.66 -5.69
N LYS A 270 10.63 20.78 -4.37
CA LYS A 270 11.69 20.43 -3.43
C LYS A 270 11.36 19.10 -2.77
N SER A 271 12.35 18.50 -2.11
CA SER A 271 12.21 17.18 -1.47
C SER A 271 11.17 17.14 -0.34
N TYR A 272 10.75 18.31 0.14
CA TYR A 272 9.73 18.51 1.16
C TYR A 272 8.41 19.07 0.62
N THR A 273 8.30 19.33 -0.69
CA THR A 273 7.04 19.80 -1.30
C THR A 273 5.99 18.69 -1.18
N VAL A 274 4.80 19.03 -0.69
CA VAL A 274 3.66 18.12 -0.60
C VAL A 274 2.45 18.82 -1.22
N SER A 275 1.82 18.18 -2.20
CA SER A 275 0.60 18.69 -2.83
C SER A 275 -0.66 18.27 -2.05
N GLY A 276 -1.77 18.97 -2.27
CA GLY A 276 -3.10 18.49 -1.86
C GLY A 276 -3.53 17.23 -2.62
N TYR A 277 -4.72 16.69 -2.35
CA TYR A 277 -5.25 15.58 -3.14
C TYR A 277 -6.05 16.08 -4.34
N PHE A 278 -5.99 15.37 -5.46
CA PHE A 278 -6.66 15.80 -6.70
C PHE A 278 -8.20 15.92 -6.54
N ASN A 279 -8.82 15.08 -5.70
CA ASN A 279 -10.25 15.14 -5.39
C ASN A 279 -10.68 16.42 -4.62
N GLU A 280 -9.74 17.21 -4.09
CA GLU A 280 -10.01 18.52 -3.50
C GLU A 280 -10.29 19.59 -4.58
N GLY A 281 -10.03 19.29 -5.86
CA GLY A 281 -10.22 20.23 -6.97
C GLY A 281 -9.18 21.35 -7.03
N THR A 282 -8.13 21.27 -6.23
CA THR A 282 -7.05 22.27 -6.12
C THR A 282 -5.84 21.96 -7.01
N LEU A 283 -5.86 20.82 -7.71
CA LEU A 283 -4.78 20.36 -8.58
C LEU A 283 -5.20 20.30 -10.05
N ALA A 284 -4.33 20.75 -10.95
CA ALA A 284 -4.53 20.61 -12.40
C ALA A 284 -4.37 19.14 -12.85
N PHE A 285 -3.44 18.40 -12.25
CA PHE A 285 -3.15 17.00 -12.55
C PHE A 285 -2.93 16.17 -11.29
N GLY A 286 -3.46 14.95 -11.28
CA GLY A 286 -3.26 13.96 -10.23
C GLY A 286 -2.77 12.62 -10.78
N PHE A 287 -1.70 12.08 -10.21
CA PHE A 287 -1.20 10.73 -10.50
C PHE A 287 -1.83 9.72 -9.55
N SER A 288 -2.95 9.14 -9.96
CA SER A 288 -3.86 8.48 -9.04
C SER A 288 -4.16 7.04 -9.45
N PRO A 289 -4.27 6.12 -8.48
CA PRO A 289 -4.86 4.81 -8.71
C PRO A 289 -6.38 4.88 -8.60
N ARG A 290 -7.05 3.81 -9.06
CA ARG A 290 -8.52 3.76 -9.03
C ARG A 290 -9.07 3.90 -7.61
N GLN A 291 -8.49 3.22 -6.62
CA GLN A 291 -9.02 3.18 -5.25
C GLN A 291 -8.91 4.49 -4.45
N GLU A 292 -7.99 5.38 -4.81
CA GLU A 292 -7.83 6.67 -4.12
C GLU A 292 -8.89 7.68 -4.60
N PHE A 293 -9.31 7.53 -5.85
CA PHE A 293 -10.05 8.56 -6.56
C PHE A 293 -11.49 8.17 -6.90
N MET A 294 -11.71 7.04 -7.59
CA MET A 294 -13.03 6.66 -8.11
C MET A 294 -14.13 6.49 -7.05
N PRO A 295 -13.87 6.09 -5.79
CA PRO A 295 -14.92 6.02 -4.78
C PRO A 295 -15.62 7.34 -4.49
N ARG A 296 -14.98 8.48 -4.77
CA ARG A 296 -15.51 9.84 -4.55
C ARG A 296 -15.71 10.63 -5.84
N ALA A 297 -15.56 9.99 -7.01
CA ALA A 297 -15.59 10.68 -8.29
C ALA A 297 -16.91 11.42 -8.59
N ASP A 298 -18.04 10.89 -8.10
CA ASP A 298 -19.36 11.50 -8.30
C ASP A 298 -19.60 12.71 -7.37
N GLU A 299 -18.79 12.87 -6.32
CA GLU A 299 -18.88 14.00 -5.38
C GLU A 299 -18.12 15.24 -5.87
N LEU A 300 -17.34 15.10 -6.95
CA LEU A 300 -16.48 16.15 -7.49
C LEU A 300 -17.32 17.23 -8.18
N LYS A 301 -17.01 18.49 -7.85
CA LYS A 301 -17.73 19.68 -8.34
C LYS A 301 -16.98 20.44 -9.44
N PHE A 302 -16.09 19.76 -10.16
CA PHE A 302 -15.30 20.32 -11.26
C PHE A 302 -15.25 19.31 -12.41
N ASN A 303 -15.06 19.82 -13.64
CA ASN A 303 -14.93 18.96 -14.80
C ASN A 303 -13.55 18.31 -14.80
N TRP A 304 -13.52 16.99 -14.99
CA TRP A 304 -12.28 16.23 -14.96
C TRP A 304 -12.29 15.09 -15.98
N GLY A 305 -11.10 14.65 -16.36
CA GLY A 305 -10.89 13.46 -17.18
C GLY A 305 -9.66 12.67 -16.74
N SER A 306 -9.37 11.59 -17.45
CA SER A 306 -8.20 10.74 -17.20
C SER A 306 -7.51 10.35 -18.50
N VAL A 307 -6.18 10.22 -18.45
CA VAL A 307 -5.32 9.77 -19.55
C VAL A 307 -4.22 8.84 -19.01
N PRO A 308 -3.68 7.93 -19.83
CA PRO A 308 -2.48 7.18 -19.49
C PRO A 308 -1.31 8.11 -19.12
N LEU A 309 -0.28 7.56 -18.49
CA LEU A 309 1.00 8.29 -18.41
C LEU A 309 1.45 8.72 -19.80
N PRO A 310 2.17 9.86 -19.92
CA PRO A 310 2.72 10.29 -21.19
C PRO A 310 3.65 9.24 -21.78
N ARG A 311 3.70 9.18 -23.11
CA ARG A 311 4.64 8.31 -23.83
C ARG A 311 6.05 8.84 -23.75
N ILE A 312 6.99 7.91 -23.65
CA ILE A 312 8.43 8.15 -23.74
C ILE A 312 8.89 7.53 -25.05
N GLU A 313 9.61 8.30 -25.87
CA GLU A 313 10.14 7.81 -27.13
C GLU A 313 11.01 6.56 -26.93
N GLY A 314 10.79 5.49 -27.71
CA GLY A 314 11.48 4.20 -27.51
C GLY A 314 11.18 3.50 -26.17
N GLY A 315 10.21 4.01 -25.41
CA GLY A 315 9.73 3.41 -24.17
C GLY A 315 8.57 2.43 -24.39
N ASN A 316 8.07 1.90 -23.28
CA ASN A 316 6.94 0.97 -23.24
C ASN A 316 5.62 1.71 -22.98
N LYS A 317 4.51 0.97 -22.88
CA LYS A 317 3.23 1.49 -22.35
C LYS A 317 3.10 1.31 -20.83
N THR A 318 4.14 0.82 -20.16
CA THR A 318 4.04 0.35 -18.78
C THR A 318 3.67 1.46 -17.80
N THR A 319 2.73 1.17 -16.90
CA THR A 319 2.45 1.98 -15.70
C THR A 319 2.69 1.14 -14.45
N VAL A 320 2.66 1.76 -13.28
CA VAL A 320 2.75 1.04 -12.01
C VAL A 320 1.37 0.58 -11.54
N GLN A 321 1.33 -0.62 -11.01
CA GLN A 321 0.20 -1.19 -10.30
C GLN A 321 0.27 -0.78 -8.82
N THR A 322 -0.88 -0.51 -8.24
CA THR A 322 -1.07 -0.56 -6.79
C THR A 322 -1.96 -1.74 -6.44
N THR A 323 -1.69 -2.36 -5.30
CA THR A 323 -2.39 -3.54 -4.82
C THR A 323 -2.53 -3.45 -3.33
N GLU A 324 -3.72 -3.80 -2.86
CA GLU A 324 -3.93 -4.17 -1.47
C GLU A 324 -4.17 -5.68 -1.42
N GLY A 325 -3.39 -6.36 -0.60
CA GLY A 325 -3.40 -7.80 -0.51
C GLY A 325 -3.46 -8.28 0.93
N LEU A 326 -4.05 -9.46 1.11
CA LEU A 326 -4.08 -10.19 2.36
C LEU A 326 -2.73 -10.90 2.59
N CYS A 327 -2.07 -10.54 3.67
CA CYS A 327 -0.91 -11.22 4.22
C CYS A 327 -1.27 -11.92 5.52
N VAL A 328 -0.59 -13.02 5.81
CA VAL A 328 -0.76 -13.78 7.05
C VAL A 328 0.61 -14.00 7.68
N ARG A 329 0.78 -13.57 8.93
CA ARG A 329 2.05 -13.71 9.67
C ARG A 329 2.41 -15.17 9.91
N LYS A 330 3.69 -15.53 9.78
CA LYS A 330 4.19 -16.89 10.07
C LYS A 330 3.89 -17.37 11.49
N SER A 331 3.72 -16.45 12.43
CA SER A 331 3.35 -16.74 13.82
C SER A 331 1.89 -17.18 13.99
N CYS A 332 1.02 -16.95 13.01
CA CYS A 332 -0.35 -17.43 13.03
C CYS A 332 -0.35 -18.94 12.81
N THR A 333 -0.85 -19.69 13.80
CA THR A 333 -0.88 -21.17 13.76
C THR A 333 -2.28 -21.74 13.54
N ASP A 334 -3.32 -20.90 13.55
CA ASP A 334 -4.70 -21.31 13.33
C ASP A 334 -5.03 -21.39 11.82
N LEU A 335 -4.63 -22.48 11.18
CA LEU A 335 -4.87 -22.69 9.76
C LEU A 335 -6.37 -22.82 9.39
N LYS A 336 -7.26 -23.08 10.36
CA LYS A 336 -8.71 -23.07 10.11
C LYS A 336 -9.20 -21.64 9.96
N LEU A 337 -8.77 -20.75 10.86
CA LEU A 337 -9.05 -19.33 10.74
C LEU A 337 -8.43 -18.74 9.47
N VAL A 338 -7.19 -19.12 9.11
CA VAL A 338 -6.57 -18.67 7.86
C VAL A 338 -7.42 -19.03 6.64
N ARG A 339 -7.86 -20.29 6.51
CA ARG A 339 -8.76 -20.70 5.41
C ARG A 339 -10.06 -19.89 5.40
N LYS A 340 -10.66 -19.67 6.56
CA LYS A 340 -11.90 -18.89 6.69
C LYS A 340 -11.71 -17.45 6.22
N VAL A 341 -10.59 -16.81 6.59
CA VAL A 341 -10.27 -15.43 6.18
C VAL A 341 -10.00 -15.35 4.68
N VAL A 342 -9.16 -16.24 4.14
CA VAL A 342 -8.88 -16.29 2.69
C VAL A 342 -10.16 -16.50 1.88
N LYS A 343 -11.02 -17.44 2.31
CA LYS A 343 -12.31 -17.71 1.66
C LYS A 343 -13.23 -16.49 1.70
N ALA A 344 -13.34 -15.81 2.85
CA ALA A 344 -14.19 -14.63 2.97
C ALA A 344 -13.69 -13.46 2.12
N MET A 345 -12.38 -13.17 2.15
CA MET A 345 -11.79 -12.02 1.45
C MET A 345 -11.84 -12.13 -0.08
N LEU A 346 -11.75 -13.34 -0.62
CA LEU A 346 -11.92 -13.64 -2.06
C LEU A 346 -13.36 -13.99 -2.44
N GLY A 347 -14.26 -14.07 -1.46
CA GLY A 347 -15.66 -14.39 -1.65
C GLY A 347 -16.47 -13.24 -2.24
N ASP A 348 -17.62 -13.57 -2.80
CA ASP A 348 -18.44 -12.64 -3.58
C ASP A 348 -18.87 -11.40 -2.78
N ARG A 349 -19.15 -11.53 -1.48
CA ARG A 349 -19.60 -10.39 -0.65
C ARG A 349 -18.54 -9.30 -0.52
N ILE A 350 -17.28 -9.67 -0.26
CA ILE A 350 -16.18 -8.72 -0.10
C ILE A 350 -15.74 -8.20 -1.47
N GLN A 351 -15.58 -9.08 -2.46
CA GLN A 351 -15.16 -8.66 -3.81
C GLN A 351 -16.20 -7.76 -4.50
N SER A 352 -17.50 -8.05 -4.33
CA SER A 352 -18.57 -7.16 -4.80
C SER A 352 -18.63 -5.85 -4.01
N CYS A 353 -18.19 -5.84 -2.74
CA CYS A 353 -18.08 -4.60 -1.98
C CYS A 353 -17.08 -3.65 -2.62
N PHE A 354 -15.89 -4.16 -2.99
CA PHE A 354 -14.89 -3.38 -3.72
C PHE A 354 -15.38 -2.91 -5.09
N ALA A 355 -16.07 -3.79 -5.82
CA ALA A 355 -16.63 -3.45 -7.13
C ALA A 355 -17.61 -2.28 -7.04
N ARG A 356 -18.62 -2.39 -6.16
CA ARG A 356 -19.68 -1.38 -5.99
C ARG A 356 -19.15 -0.03 -5.51
N SER A 357 -18.14 -0.03 -4.66
CA SER A 357 -17.54 1.22 -4.16
C SER A 357 -16.53 1.84 -5.13
N ARG A 358 -16.25 1.17 -6.26
CA ARG A 358 -15.15 1.51 -7.18
C ARG A 358 -13.79 1.60 -6.48
N TYR A 359 -13.64 0.90 -5.35
CA TYR A 359 -12.44 0.89 -4.53
C TYR A 359 -11.43 -0.10 -5.09
N GLY A 360 -10.70 0.33 -6.11
CA GLY A 360 -9.78 -0.53 -6.86
C GLY A 360 -10.53 -1.46 -7.80
N ILE A 361 -9.81 -2.34 -8.47
CA ILE A 361 -10.36 -3.39 -9.33
C ILE A 361 -10.32 -4.69 -8.50
N PRO A 362 -11.46 -5.33 -8.22
CA PRO A 362 -11.48 -6.63 -7.54
C PRO A 362 -10.58 -7.64 -8.25
N VAL A 363 -9.87 -8.46 -7.48
CA VAL A 363 -9.03 -9.50 -8.09
C VAL A 363 -9.87 -10.59 -8.78
N ARG A 364 -11.11 -10.79 -8.31
CA ARG A 364 -12.11 -11.65 -8.96
C ARG A 364 -12.53 -11.02 -10.29
N ARG A 365 -12.01 -11.59 -11.38
CA ARG A 365 -12.19 -11.11 -12.74
C ARG A 365 -13.65 -11.08 -13.14
N ASP A 366 -14.40 -12.14 -12.83
CA ASP A 366 -15.83 -12.25 -13.09
C ASP A 366 -16.64 -11.13 -12.42
N ILE A 367 -16.28 -10.76 -11.19
CA ILE A 367 -16.93 -9.66 -10.45
C ILE A 367 -16.51 -8.30 -11.01
N ALA A 368 -15.23 -8.14 -11.32
CA ALA A 368 -14.70 -6.89 -11.86
C ALA A 368 -15.26 -6.58 -13.26
N GLU A 369 -15.27 -7.55 -14.18
CA GLU A 369 -15.79 -7.40 -15.54
C GLU A 369 -17.29 -7.10 -15.52
N LYS A 370 -18.06 -7.84 -14.71
CA LYS A 370 -19.48 -7.58 -14.50
C LYS A 370 -19.74 -6.16 -13.98
N SER A 371 -18.88 -5.62 -13.13
CA SER A 371 -19.04 -4.24 -12.63
C SER A 371 -18.84 -3.16 -13.70
N MET A 372 -18.25 -3.52 -14.84
CA MET A 372 -18.01 -2.63 -15.98
C MET A 372 -19.00 -2.80 -17.14
N GLU A 373 -19.84 -3.82 -17.12
CA GLU A 373 -20.90 -4.01 -18.10
C GLU A 373 -21.82 -2.76 -18.13
N GLY A 374 -21.93 -2.13 -19.30
CA GLY A 374 -22.75 -0.93 -19.48
C GLY A 374 -22.19 0.37 -18.85
N ASN A 375 -21.01 0.35 -18.21
CA ASN A 375 -20.40 1.57 -17.67
C ASN A 375 -19.92 2.46 -18.82
N GLU A 376 -20.53 3.61 -19.10
CA GLU A 376 -20.14 4.53 -20.20
C GLU A 376 -19.07 5.56 -19.83
N ASP A 377 -18.64 5.61 -18.57
CA ASP A 377 -17.63 6.57 -18.11
C ASP A 377 -16.24 6.19 -18.64
N ALA A 378 -15.83 6.85 -19.73
CA ALA A 378 -14.51 6.68 -20.32
C ALA A 378 -13.36 6.90 -19.33
N ARG A 379 -13.59 7.70 -18.27
CA ARG A 379 -12.58 8.02 -17.27
C ARG A 379 -12.31 6.83 -16.34
N ASP A 380 -13.35 6.08 -16.00
CA ASP A 380 -13.27 4.87 -15.19
C ASP A 380 -12.82 3.66 -16.04
N ARG A 381 -13.33 3.55 -17.27
CA ARG A 381 -12.91 2.50 -18.23
C ARG A 381 -11.40 2.48 -18.46
N LEU A 382 -10.75 3.65 -18.45
CA LEU A 382 -9.31 3.74 -18.64
C LEU A 382 -8.51 2.89 -17.65
N PHE A 383 -8.97 2.76 -16.40
CA PHE A 383 -8.29 1.90 -15.43
C PHE A 383 -8.34 0.41 -15.83
N PHE A 384 -9.37 -0.02 -16.55
CA PHE A 384 -9.47 -1.38 -17.09
C PHE A 384 -8.64 -1.53 -18.37
N ASP A 385 -8.67 -0.53 -19.25
CA ASP A 385 -7.86 -0.50 -20.48
C ASP A 385 -6.35 -0.59 -20.18
N GLU A 386 -5.90 -0.03 -19.05
CA GLU A 386 -4.49 -0.02 -18.63
C GLU A 386 -4.07 -1.28 -17.85
N ILE A 387 -4.97 -2.23 -17.54
CA ILE A 387 -4.63 -3.49 -16.84
C ILE A 387 -3.49 -4.25 -17.56
N PRO A 388 -3.49 -4.43 -18.89
CA PRO A 388 -2.40 -5.16 -19.56
C PRO A 388 -1.04 -4.46 -19.47
N ASN A 389 -1.03 -3.17 -19.14
CA ASN A 389 0.17 -2.33 -19.12
C ASN A 389 0.74 -2.14 -17.71
N MET A 390 0.10 -2.66 -16.67
CA MET A 390 0.52 -2.42 -15.29
C MET A 390 1.69 -3.33 -14.86
N SER A 391 2.54 -2.82 -13.97
CA SER A 391 3.63 -3.59 -13.36
C SER A 391 3.80 -3.25 -11.88
N ALA A 392 4.09 -4.27 -11.07
CA ALA A 392 4.57 -4.12 -9.69
C ALA A 392 5.97 -4.74 -9.50
N ALA A 393 6.78 -4.80 -10.56
CA ALA A 393 8.15 -5.33 -10.52
C ALA A 393 9.16 -4.36 -9.86
N TYR A 394 8.84 -3.87 -8.66
CA TYR A 394 9.75 -3.01 -7.90
C TYR A 394 10.97 -3.77 -7.39
N SER A 395 10.86 -5.09 -7.23
CA SER A 395 11.96 -5.98 -6.80
C SER A 395 12.60 -5.54 -5.47
N VAL A 396 11.76 -5.07 -4.54
CA VAL A 396 12.17 -4.67 -3.18
C VAL A 396 12.10 -5.87 -2.24
N GLU A 397 13.22 -6.54 -2.03
CA GLU A 397 13.29 -7.81 -1.28
C GLU A 397 13.42 -7.65 0.24
N SER A 398 13.54 -6.42 0.73
CA SER A 398 13.63 -6.14 2.17
C SER A 398 13.20 -4.71 2.52
N PRO A 399 12.88 -4.42 3.80
CA PRO A 399 12.57 -3.07 4.25
C PRO A 399 13.76 -2.12 4.08
N GLU A 400 14.99 -2.61 4.22
CA GLU A 400 16.21 -1.84 4.04
C GLU A 400 16.41 -1.43 2.58
N ILE A 401 16.21 -2.35 1.62
CA ILE A 401 16.27 -2.03 0.18
C ILE A 401 15.22 -0.96 -0.14
N LEU A 402 13.97 -1.14 0.32
CA LEU A 402 12.92 -0.16 0.10
C LEU A 402 13.25 1.20 0.73
N TYR A 403 13.79 1.21 1.95
CA TYR A 403 14.20 2.42 2.65
C TYR A 403 15.26 3.18 1.86
N TRP A 404 16.34 2.50 1.47
CA TRP A 404 17.44 3.11 0.72
C TRP A 404 17.02 3.50 -0.68
N LEU A 405 16.15 2.73 -1.35
CA LEU A 405 15.65 3.08 -2.69
C LEU A 405 14.86 4.37 -2.62
N ARG A 406 13.95 4.50 -1.65
CA ARG A 406 13.19 5.72 -1.44
C ARG A 406 14.09 6.92 -1.15
N LYS A 407 15.08 6.76 -0.26
CA LYS A 407 16.00 7.86 0.10
C LYS A 407 16.91 8.24 -1.06
N GLY A 408 17.50 7.26 -1.73
CA GLY A 408 18.40 7.42 -2.86
C GLY A 408 17.72 8.11 -4.04
N LEU A 409 16.53 7.63 -4.45
CA LEU A 409 15.77 8.25 -5.55
C LEU A 409 15.34 9.68 -5.22
N ASN A 410 14.85 9.93 -4.00
CA ASN A 410 14.49 11.28 -3.58
C ASN A 410 15.69 12.22 -3.58
N ASN A 411 16.84 11.78 -3.07
CA ASN A 411 18.04 12.60 -3.11
C ASN A 411 18.49 12.88 -4.55
N LEU A 412 18.57 11.84 -5.37
CA LEU A 412 19.03 11.89 -6.76
C LEU A 412 18.25 12.91 -7.59
N LEU A 413 16.92 12.93 -7.51
CA LEU A 413 16.11 13.81 -8.37
C LEU A 413 16.28 15.30 -8.05
N HIS A 414 16.71 15.65 -6.84
CA HIS A 414 16.94 17.04 -6.44
C HIS A 414 18.41 17.45 -6.54
N LYS A 415 19.27 16.61 -7.12
CA LYS A 415 20.63 16.98 -7.52
C LYS A 415 20.61 17.86 -8.76
N ASP A 416 21.57 18.76 -8.88
CA ASP A 416 21.75 19.54 -10.11
C ASP A 416 22.20 18.62 -11.26
N ASP A 417 21.97 19.04 -12.50
CA ASP A 417 22.20 18.21 -13.69
C ASP A 417 23.66 17.77 -13.82
N THR A 418 24.61 18.58 -13.33
CA THR A 418 26.05 18.28 -13.29
C THR A 418 26.41 17.18 -12.29
N GLU A 419 25.61 16.98 -11.24
CA GLU A 419 25.82 15.97 -10.21
C GLU A 419 24.97 14.71 -10.42
N PHE A 420 23.91 14.80 -11.23
CA PHE A 420 22.91 13.74 -11.38
C PHE A 420 23.53 12.40 -11.81
N ASP A 421 24.34 12.40 -12.87
CA ASP A 421 24.93 11.16 -13.39
C ASP A 421 25.90 10.51 -12.40
N LYS A 422 26.72 11.33 -11.74
CA LYS A 422 27.62 10.87 -10.68
C LYS A 422 26.83 10.25 -9.53
N ALA A 423 25.78 10.91 -9.05
CA ALA A 423 24.94 10.42 -7.97
C ALA A 423 24.16 9.14 -8.36
N LEU A 424 23.78 9.02 -9.63
CA LEU A 424 23.13 7.82 -10.17
C LEU A 424 24.08 6.62 -10.17
N ASP A 425 25.34 6.83 -10.57
CA ASP A 425 26.37 5.79 -10.55
C ASP A 425 26.74 5.40 -9.11
N GLU A 426 26.86 6.35 -8.19
CA GLU A 426 27.06 6.07 -6.76
C GLU A 426 25.92 5.22 -6.19
N LEU A 427 24.67 5.55 -6.54
CA LEU A 427 23.48 4.79 -6.13
C LEU A 427 23.49 3.37 -6.71
N TYR A 428 23.90 3.22 -7.97
CA TYR A 428 24.08 1.91 -8.59
C TYR A 428 25.14 1.07 -7.86
N ILE A 429 26.32 1.63 -7.59
CA ILE A 429 27.42 0.95 -6.88
C ILE A 429 26.94 0.52 -5.49
N PHE A 430 26.25 1.40 -4.76
CA PHE A 430 25.69 1.09 -3.45
C PHE A 430 24.79 -0.16 -3.51
N PHE A 431 23.80 -0.18 -4.40
CA PHE A 431 22.88 -1.32 -4.49
C PHE A 431 23.55 -2.58 -5.00
N LYS A 432 24.48 -2.47 -5.95
CA LYS A 432 25.24 -3.61 -6.45
C LYS A 432 25.99 -4.29 -5.31
N ASN A 433 26.76 -3.51 -4.54
CA ASN A 433 27.53 -4.03 -3.41
C ASN A 433 26.60 -4.59 -2.32
N TYR A 434 25.51 -3.91 -2.00
CA TYR A 434 24.54 -4.37 -1.01
C TYR A 434 23.98 -5.76 -1.38
N ILE A 435 23.59 -5.96 -2.64
CA ILE A 435 23.01 -7.23 -3.11
C ILE A 435 24.05 -8.34 -3.16
N GLU A 436 25.29 -8.04 -3.58
CA GLU A 436 26.39 -9.01 -3.54
C GLU A 436 26.70 -9.48 -2.11
N ILE A 437 26.73 -8.56 -1.15
CA ILE A 437 26.94 -8.88 0.28
C ILE A 437 25.78 -9.71 0.84
N ASP A 438 24.52 -9.36 0.54
CA ASP A 438 23.35 -10.12 1.00
C ASP A 438 23.33 -11.54 0.41
N LYS A 439 23.72 -11.71 -0.86
CA LYS A 439 23.88 -13.04 -1.48
C LYS A 439 24.94 -13.88 -0.76
N TYR A 440 26.13 -13.32 -0.49
CA TYR A 440 27.19 -14.01 0.24
C TYR A 440 26.78 -14.44 1.65
N GLY A 441 26.04 -13.58 2.38
CA GLY A 441 25.52 -13.92 3.70
C GLY A 441 24.54 -15.11 3.69
N LYS A 442 23.71 -15.22 2.65
CA LYS A 442 22.75 -16.32 2.48
C LYS A 442 23.42 -17.65 2.13
N GLU A 443 24.46 -17.63 1.32
CA GLU A 443 25.19 -18.85 0.95
C GLU A 443 25.94 -19.44 2.15
N ASN A 444 26.55 -18.60 2.98
CA ASN A 444 27.27 -19.04 4.17
C ASN A 444 26.34 -19.54 5.30
N SER A 445 25.17 -18.94 5.49
CA SER A 445 24.18 -19.40 6.47
C SER A 445 23.58 -20.76 6.10
N LYS A 446 23.34 -21.03 4.81
CA LYS A 446 22.95 -22.37 4.32
C LYS A 446 24.08 -23.40 4.47
N GLY A 447 25.34 -22.95 4.42
CA GLY A 447 26.52 -23.79 4.63
C GLY A 447 26.74 -24.18 6.10
N SER A 448 26.43 -23.30 7.04
CA SER A 448 26.51 -23.58 8.48
C SER A 448 25.38 -24.49 8.97
N GLU A 449 24.14 -24.30 8.50
CA GLU A 449 23.01 -25.19 8.86
C GLU A 449 23.22 -26.65 8.38
N LYS A 450 24.02 -26.87 7.33
CA LYS A 450 24.40 -28.22 6.89
C LYS A 450 25.53 -28.85 7.70
N LYS A 451 26.34 -28.06 8.42
CA LYS A 451 27.42 -28.57 9.27
C LYS A 451 26.97 -28.96 10.67
N ASP A 452 25.83 -28.44 11.13
CA ASP A 452 25.24 -28.79 12.43
C ASP A 452 24.27 -30.01 12.35
N ILE A 453 24.21 -30.69 11.18
CA ILE A 453 23.39 -31.90 10.95
C ILE A 453 24.28 -33.13 10.58
N LEU A 454 25.60 -33.01 10.74
CA LEU A 454 26.56 -34.12 10.64
C LEU A 454 27.32 -34.22 11.97
#